data_AF-A0AAJ2A7K6-F1
#
_entry.id   AF-A0AAJ2A7K6-F1
#
_cell.length_a   1.000
_cell.length_b   1.000
_cell.length_c   1.000
_cell.angle_alpha   90.00
_cell.angle_beta   90.00
_cell.angle_gamma   90.00
#
_symmetry.space_group_name_H-M   'P 1'
#
loop_
_entity.id
_entity.type
_entity.pdbx_description
1 polymer ?
#
loop_
_entity_poly.entity_id
_entity_poly.type
_entity_poly.pdbx_seq_one_letter_code
_entity_poly.pdbx_strand_id
1 'polypeptide(L)'
;MNAPAAQLGFDFSSDVSHSFALTFGAWHDPEMNAQDWTSSLHVAARGVANVDSRLLPFFQLGIDTAKDELAEVIARHGNVSVRMGKTKVVAEDFGNQDAFFELCEQLTNSPVPGIEVKSRDTRQSKMSAVFVEGVGTLIARYWSISENGHIAYVPWKDRIFLSSYLDDMPVINAPYATWKDAYCADKIAMSGKGVASVPTFKLGGREYVRTCGTGFRGMEYGRAWRVVPIADWTGETYSYQTITKTWDDGIRERGDDRGLVVKVRGQLCVLESAIEVYDERPSATDSIARLLADRANEVEDDEYCDDEVDDDTDDSDEEDTLEAHYA
;
A
#
# COMPACT_ATOMS: atom_id res chain seq x y z
N MET A 1 -37.11 -38.37 24.10
CA MET A 1 -35.63 -38.50 24.03
C MET A 1 -35.16 -37.49 23.02
N ASN A 2 -34.44 -36.46 23.49
CA ASN A 2 -34.08 -35.28 22.71
C ASN A 2 -33.00 -35.61 21.68
N ALA A 3 -33.16 -35.05 20.49
CA ALA A 3 -32.14 -35.05 19.44
C ALA A 3 -30.88 -34.32 19.92
N PRO A 4 -29.67 -34.80 19.56
CA PRO A 4 -28.45 -34.02 19.80
C PRO A 4 -28.48 -32.79 18.88
N ALA A 5 -28.33 -31.62 19.49
CA ALA A 5 -28.29 -30.32 18.82
C ALA A 5 -27.14 -30.29 17.81
N ALA A 6 -27.41 -29.73 16.63
CA ALA A 6 -26.42 -29.44 15.62
C ALA A 6 -25.37 -28.47 16.19
N GLN A 7 -24.16 -28.97 16.43
CA GLN A 7 -22.99 -28.13 16.63
C GLN A 7 -22.70 -27.45 15.29
N LEU A 8 -23.07 -26.17 15.17
CA LEU A 8 -22.58 -25.23 14.16
C LEU A 8 -21.06 -25.07 14.37
N GLY A 9 -20.31 -26.08 13.95
CA GLY A 9 -18.86 -26.14 14.06
C GLY A 9 -18.25 -25.11 13.12
N PHE A 10 -17.49 -24.19 13.70
CA PHE A 10 -16.55 -23.37 12.95
C PHE A 10 -15.39 -24.26 12.50
N ASP A 11 -15.10 -24.25 11.21
CA ASP A 11 -13.93 -24.92 10.65
C ASP A 11 -12.81 -23.89 10.49
N PHE A 12 -11.74 -24.05 11.25
CA PHE A 12 -10.59 -23.14 11.29
C PHE A 12 -9.28 -23.82 10.89
N SER A 13 -9.33 -24.99 10.26
CA SER A 13 -8.10 -25.72 9.91
C SER A 13 -7.26 -25.00 8.83
N SER A 14 -6.10 -24.46 9.21
CA SER A 14 -4.88 -24.47 8.38
C SER A 14 -3.63 -24.08 9.19
N ASP A 15 -2.61 -24.93 9.14
CA ASP A 15 -1.26 -24.63 9.59
C ASP A 15 -0.52 -23.82 8.53
N VAL A 16 -0.61 -22.48 8.55
CA VAL A 16 0.42 -21.64 7.90
C VAL A 16 0.53 -20.29 8.63
N SER A 17 1.48 -20.15 9.54
CA SER A 17 1.90 -18.84 10.07
C SER A 17 3.42 -18.72 9.94
N HIS A 18 3.86 -17.94 8.95
CA HIS A 18 5.24 -17.51 8.82
C HIS A 18 5.31 -16.04 9.27
N SER A 19 5.81 -15.83 10.49
CA SER A 19 6.29 -14.53 10.92
C SER A 19 7.62 -14.24 10.22
N PHE A 20 7.67 -13.18 9.41
CA PHE A 20 8.91 -12.66 8.84
C PHE A 20 9.33 -11.46 9.70
N ALA A 21 10.37 -11.64 10.53
CA ALA A 21 11.01 -10.52 11.19
C ALA A 21 11.85 -9.77 10.17
N LEU A 22 11.36 -8.62 9.70
CA LEU A 22 12.11 -7.68 8.88
C LEU A 22 12.85 -6.69 9.77
N THR A 23 13.96 -6.13 9.28
CA THR A 23 14.71 -5.10 10.00
C THR A 23 13.89 -3.81 10.13
N PHE A 24 14.12 -3.06 11.21
CA PHE A 24 13.54 -1.72 11.39
C PHE A 24 13.78 -0.84 10.15
N GLY A 25 12.76 -0.10 9.72
CA GLY A 25 12.83 0.77 8.54
C GLY A 25 12.90 0.05 7.19
N ALA A 26 12.79 -1.28 7.12
CA ALA A 26 12.85 -2.01 5.84
C ALA A 26 11.79 -1.52 4.83
N TRP A 27 10.62 -1.13 5.31
CA TRP A 27 9.53 -0.60 4.48
C TRP A 27 9.60 0.92 4.25
N HIS A 28 10.62 1.59 4.78
CA HIS A 28 10.85 3.01 4.52
C HIS A 28 11.77 3.21 3.34
N ASP A 29 11.52 4.28 2.59
CA ASP A 29 12.49 4.74 1.61
C ASP A 29 13.67 5.38 2.37
N PRO A 30 14.91 5.25 1.88
CA PRO A 30 16.07 5.82 2.56
C PRO A 30 15.95 7.36 2.63
N GLU A 31 16.26 7.91 3.79
CA GLU A 31 16.46 9.36 3.93
C GLU A 31 17.84 9.72 3.40
N MET A 32 17.88 10.60 2.40
CA MET A 32 19.10 11.00 1.73
C MET A 32 19.14 12.52 1.59
N ASN A 33 20.28 13.13 1.93
CA ASN A 33 20.53 14.53 1.62
C ASN A 33 20.88 14.70 0.13
N ALA A 34 20.95 15.96 -0.34
CA ALA A 34 21.21 16.24 -1.75
C ALA A 34 22.58 15.73 -2.24
N GLN A 35 23.59 15.65 -1.37
CA GLN A 35 24.91 15.11 -1.72
C GLN A 35 24.87 13.59 -1.95
N ASP A 36 24.16 12.86 -1.10
CA ASP A 36 23.96 11.41 -1.22
C ASP A 36 23.13 11.09 -2.47
N TRP A 37 22.10 11.89 -2.75
CA TRP A 37 21.32 11.82 -3.98
C TRP A 37 22.19 12.05 -5.22
N THR A 38 22.97 13.12 -5.24
CA THR A 38 23.89 13.43 -6.34
C THR A 38 24.86 12.27 -6.59
N SER A 39 25.44 11.71 -5.52
CA SER A 39 26.38 10.59 -5.60
C SER A 39 25.71 9.35 -6.19
N SER A 40 24.49 9.04 -5.75
CA SER A 40 23.73 7.87 -6.21
C SER A 40 23.30 8.00 -7.67
N LEU A 41 22.82 9.18 -8.09
CA LEU A 41 22.51 9.46 -9.50
C LEU A 41 23.75 9.41 -10.39
N HIS A 42 24.92 9.82 -9.88
CA HIS A 42 26.18 9.69 -10.61
C HIS A 42 26.62 8.24 -10.79
N VAL A 43 26.44 7.39 -9.77
CA VAL A 43 26.67 5.95 -9.88
C VAL A 43 25.72 5.35 -10.92
N ALA A 44 24.43 5.66 -10.83
CA ALA A 44 23.42 5.16 -11.76
C ALA A 44 23.71 5.55 -13.21
N ALA A 45 24.04 6.82 -13.46
CA ALA A 45 24.36 7.33 -14.79
C ALA A 45 25.61 6.66 -15.41
N ARG A 46 26.55 6.18 -14.60
CA ARG A 46 27.71 5.40 -15.10
C ARG A 46 27.34 3.95 -15.40
N GLY A 47 26.42 3.38 -14.62
CA GLY A 47 25.95 2.00 -14.79
C GLY A 47 24.98 1.82 -15.96
N VAL A 48 24.25 2.88 -16.32
CA VAL A 48 23.13 2.81 -17.28
C VAL A 48 23.53 2.24 -18.65
N ALA A 49 24.74 2.51 -19.13
CA ALA A 49 25.24 2.01 -20.42
C ALA A 49 25.36 0.48 -20.49
N ASN A 50 25.38 -0.21 -19.35
CA ASN A 50 25.47 -1.67 -19.26
C ASN A 50 24.10 -2.35 -19.06
N VAL A 51 23.02 -1.58 -18.98
CA VAL A 51 21.66 -2.11 -18.84
C VAL A 51 21.21 -2.76 -20.16
N ASP A 52 20.35 -3.77 -20.07
CA ASP A 52 19.67 -4.36 -21.24
C ASP A 52 19.12 -3.26 -22.15
N SER A 53 19.41 -3.35 -23.44
CA SER A 53 19.07 -2.31 -24.43
C SER A 53 17.58 -1.97 -24.48
N ARG A 54 16.70 -2.89 -24.04
CA ARG A 54 15.25 -2.68 -23.97
C ARG A 54 14.85 -1.77 -22.81
N LEU A 55 15.61 -1.79 -21.72
CA LEU A 55 15.37 -0.98 -20.51
C LEU A 55 16.14 0.35 -20.53
N LEU A 56 17.22 0.43 -21.31
CA LEU A 56 18.08 1.60 -21.41
C LEU A 56 17.32 2.94 -21.59
N PRO A 57 16.32 3.06 -22.49
CA PRO A 57 15.59 4.32 -22.64
C PRO A 57 14.84 4.74 -21.37
N PHE A 58 14.24 3.78 -20.66
CA PHE A 58 13.48 4.05 -19.44
C PHE A 58 14.39 4.50 -18.30
N PHE A 59 15.53 3.83 -18.10
CA PHE A 59 16.48 4.22 -17.06
C PHE A 59 17.13 5.57 -17.37
N GLN A 60 17.49 5.84 -18.63
CA GLN A 60 18.08 7.12 -19.00
C GLN A 60 17.12 8.28 -18.70
N LEU A 61 15.86 8.15 -19.12
CA LEU A 61 14.83 9.15 -18.84
C LEU A 61 14.59 9.32 -17.33
N GLY A 62 14.41 8.22 -16.59
CA GLY A 62 14.20 8.28 -15.14
C GLY A 62 15.36 8.91 -14.37
N ILE A 63 16.61 8.62 -14.76
CA ILE A 63 17.80 9.24 -14.18
C ILE A 63 17.84 10.74 -14.48
N ASP A 64 17.53 11.13 -15.72
CA ASP A 64 17.60 12.54 -16.12
C ASP A 64 16.48 13.36 -15.45
N THR A 65 15.25 12.84 -15.36
CA THR A 65 14.18 13.52 -14.60
C THR A 65 14.51 13.62 -13.10
N ALA A 66 15.11 12.59 -12.51
CA ALA A 66 15.52 12.67 -11.11
C ALA A 66 16.65 13.70 -10.88
N LYS A 67 17.54 13.93 -11.85
CA LYS A 67 18.52 15.02 -11.76
C LYS A 67 17.85 16.39 -11.83
N ASP A 68 16.86 16.55 -12.69
CA ASP A 68 16.11 17.79 -12.84
C ASP A 68 15.34 18.13 -11.55
N GLU A 69 14.63 17.14 -10.98
CA GLU A 69 13.94 17.31 -9.68
C GLU A 69 14.92 17.65 -8.56
N LEU A 70 16.07 16.96 -8.48
CA LEU A 70 17.10 17.25 -7.48
C LEU A 70 17.62 18.70 -7.63
N ALA A 71 17.82 19.17 -8.86
CA ALA A 71 18.26 20.53 -9.12
C ALA A 71 17.22 21.57 -8.65
N GLU A 72 15.93 21.31 -8.86
CA GLU A 72 14.84 22.15 -8.34
C GLU A 72 14.80 22.16 -6.81
N VAL A 73 14.94 21.00 -6.17
CA VAL A 73 14.95 20.86 -4.71
C VAL A 73 16.12 21.64 -4.10
N ILE A 74 17.33 21.48 -4.66
CA ILE A 74 18.52 22.24 -4.21
C ILE A 74 18.30 23.74 -4.39
N ALA A 75 17.68 24.16 -5.49
CA ALA A 75 17.42 25.57 -5.77
C ALA A 75 16.40 26.20 -4.80
N ARG A 76 15.37 25.44 -4.38
CA ARG A 76 14.32 25.93 -3.47
C ARG A 76 14.71 25.85 -1.99
N HIS A 77 15.35 24.77 -1.58
CA HIS A 77 15.53 24.43 -0.16
C HIS A 77 17.00 24.35 0.28
N GLY A 78 17.97 24.46 -0.63
CA GLY A 78 19.38 24.29 -0.33
C GLY A 78 19.77 22.84 -0.06
N ASN A 79 20.76 22.61 0.80
CA ASN A 79 21.32 21.28 1.09
C ASN A 79 20.70 20.64 2.34
N VAL A 80 19.38 20.64 2.44
CA VAL A 80 18.64 20.00 3.55
C VAL A 80 18.43 18.52 3.22
N SER A 81 18.16 17.68 4.23
CA SER A 81 17.64 16.34 3.97
C SER A 81 16.28 16.50 3.31
N VAL A 82 16.13 16.07 2.05
CA VAL A 82 14.86 16.18 1.34
C VAL A 82 14.48 14.79 0.86
N ARG A 83 13.28 14.36 1.26
CA ARG A 83 12.64 13.21 0.65
C ARG A 83 12.18 13.65 -0.73
N MET A 84 13.00 13.40 -1.75
CA MET A 84 12.52 13.57 -3.12
C MET A 84 11.31 12.66 -3.31
N GLY A 85 10.28 13.18 -3.97
CA GLY A 85 9.18 12.32 -4.39
C GLY A 85 9.79 11.20 -5.24
N LYS A 86 9.20 10.00 -5.22
CA LYS A 86 9.53 9.03 -6.28
C LYS A 86 9.22 9.73 -7.59
N THR A 87 10.23 10.22 -8.31
CA THR A 87 10.06 11.17 -9.41
C THR A 87 9.03 10.63 -10.36
N LYS A 88 7.83 11.24 -10.36
CA LYS A 88 6.72 10.79 -11.19
C LYS A 88 6.91 11.47 -12.54
N VAL A 89 7.36 10.73 -13.51
CA VAL A 89 7.27 11.21 -14.88
C VAL A 89 5.89 10.81 -15.39
N VAL A 90 5.15 11.79 -15.90
CA VAL A 90 3.77 11.60 -16.35
C VAL A 90 3.76 10.65 -17.56
N ALA A 91 2.74 9.79 -17.65
CA ALA A 91 2.64 8.76 -18.70
C ALA A 91 2.73 9.31 -20.13
N GLU A 92 2.36 10.57 -20.35
CA GLU A 92 2.45 11.27 -21.64
C GLU A 92 3.90 11.46 -22.12
N ASP A 93 4.83 11.74 -21.18
CA ASP A 93 6.27 11.89 -21.47
C ASP A 93 6.96 10.53 -21.61
N PHE A 94 6.43 9.49 -20.95
CA PHE A 94 7.04 8.16 -20.92
C PHE A 94 6.78 7.29 -22.14
N GLY A 95 6.01 7.77 -23.12
CA GLY A 95 5.85 7.09 -24.41
C GLY A 95 5.66 5.58 -24.24
N ASN A 96 4.50 5.19 -23.70
CA ASN A 96 4.00 3.82 -23.59
C ASN A 96 4.31 3.09 -22.27
N GLN A 97 3.61 3.49 -21.21
CA GLN A 97 3.50 2.71 -19.97
C GLN A 97 3.11 1.24 -20.21
N ASP A 98 2.25 0.97 -21.20
CA ASP A 98 1.89 -0.40 -21.57
C ASP A 98 3.09 -1.16 -22.12
N ALA A 99 3.97 -0.52 -22.91
CA ALA A 99 5.22 -1.14 -23.36
C ALA A 99 6.16 -1.48 -22.20
N PHE A 100 6.21 -0.66 -21.14
CA PHE A 100 6.97 -1.01 -19.95
C PHE A 100 6.38 -2.24 -19.24
N PHE A 101 5.05 -2.30 -19.10
CA PHE A 101 4.39 -3.48 -18.53
C PHE A 101 4.63 -4.74 -19.38
N GLU A 102 4.49 -4.65 -20.71
CA GLU A 102 4.79 -5.75 -21.63
C GLU A 102 6.25 -6.19 -21.53
N LEU A 103 7.19 -5.25 -21.40
CA LEU A 103 8.61 -5.55 -21.21
C LEU A 103 8.85 -6.26 -19.87
N CYS A 104 8.21 -5.84 -18.78
CA CYS A 104 8.31 -6.52 -17.49
C CYS A 104 7.78 -7.96 -17.56
N GLU A 105 6.67 -8.18 -18.27
CA GLU A 105 6.12 -9.51 -18.50
C GLU A 105 7.11 -10.39 -19.30
N GLN A 106 7.71 -9.84 -20.36
CA GLN A 106 8.74 -10.55 -21.13
C GLN A 106 9.96 -10.92 -20.27
N LEU A 107 10.44 -10.00 -19.43
CA LEU A 107 11.58 -10.23 -18.54
C LEU A 107 11.27 -11.24 -17.44
N THR A 108 10.03 -11.29 -16.96
CA THR A 108 9.58 -12.31 -16.00
C THR A 108 9.58 -13.70 -16.65
N ASN A 109 9.11 -13.80 -17.89
CA ASN A 109 9.07 -15.06 -18.65
C ASN A 109 10.44 -15.47 -19.22
N SER A 110 11.38 -14.54 -19.35
CA SER A 110 12.73 -14.76 -19.85
C SER A 110 13.74 -13.96 -19.03
N PRO A 111 14.10 -14.45 -17.83
CA PRO A 111 14.96 -13.73 -16.90
C PRO A 111 16.33 -13.42 -17.49
N VAL A 112 16.77 -12.18 -17.28
CA VAL A 112 18.11 -11.70 -17.67
C VAL A 112 18.96 -11.59 -16.41
N PRO A 113 20.18 -12.17 -16.38
CA PRO A 113 21.07 -12.05 -15.23
C PRO A 113 21.34 -10.59 -14.84
N GLY A 114 21.27 -10.29 -13.54
CA GLY A 114 21.48 -8.94 -13.01
C GLY A 114 20.23 -8.04 -13.04
N ILE A 115 19.09 -8.56 -13.49
CA ILE A 115 17.81 -7.86 -13.50
C ILE A 115 16.84 -8.61 -12.58
N GLU A 116 16.25 -7.90 -11.62
CA GLU A 116 15.12 -8.38 -10.84
C GLU A 116 13.85 -7.70 -11.32
N VAL A 117 12.79 -8.49 -11.50
CA VAL A 117 11.47 -8.00 -11.91
C VAL A 117 10.43 -8.46 -10.90
N LYS A 118 9.52 -7.56 -10.54
CA LYS A 118 8.37 -7.90 -9.71
C LYS A 118 7.13 -7.18 -10.20
N SER A 119 6.06 -7.94 -10.40
CA SER A 119 4.76 -7.42 -10.82
C SER A 119 3.70 -7.76 -9.78
N ARG A 120 2.72 -6.86 -9.63
CA ARG A 120 1.55 -7.05 -8.78
C ARG A 120 0.35 -6.43 -9.45
N ASP A 121 -0.62 -7.28 -9.76
CA ASP A 121 -1.83 -6.88 -10.45
C ASP A 121 -3.02 -7.16 -9.55
N THR A 122 -3.80 -6.12 -9.29
CA THR A 122 -5.11 -6.20 -8.64
C THR A 122 -6.18 -5.76 -9.63
N ARG A 123 -7.46 -5.88 -9.27
CA ARG A 123 -8.55 -5.33 -10.10
C ARG A 123 -8.50 -3.81 -10.24
N GLN A 124 -7.88 -3.12 -9.28
CA GLN A 124 -7.87 -1.65 -9.21
C GLN A 124 -6.56 -1.05 -9.69
N SER A 125 -5.49 -1.84 -9.72
CA SER A 125 -4.18 -1.33 -10.06
C SER A 125 -3.30 -2.38 -10.72
N LYS A 126 -2.49 -1.94 -11.67
CA LYS A 126 -1.38 -2.71 -12.24
C LYS A 126 -0.07 -2.12 -11.76
N MET A 127 0.85 -2.94 -11.29
CA MET A 127 2.16 -2.48 -10.84
C MET A 127 3.25 -3.41 -11.36
N SER A 128 4.35 -2.85 -11.83
CA SER A 128 5.54 -3.62 -12.23
C SER A 128 6.79 -2.82 -11.96
N ALA A 129 7.80 -3.47 -11.42
CA ALA A 129 9.07 -2.85 -11.13
C ALA A 129 10.23 -3.68 -11.66
N VAL A 130 11.29 -2.98 -12.05
CA VAL A 130 12.54 -3.54 -12.52
C VAL A 130 13.68 -2.93 -11.73
N PHE A 131 14.51 -3.77 -11.11
CA PHE A 131 15.71 -3.36 -10.40
C PHE A 131 16.96 -3.88 -11.11
N VAL A 132 17.94 -3.00 -11.27
CA VAL A 132 19.28 -3.32 -11.78
C VAL A 132 20.32 -2.81 -10.78
N GLU A 133 21.19 -3.72 -10.31
CA GLU A 133 22.22 -3.38 -9.34
C GLU A 133 23.17 -2.30 -9.86
N GLY A 134 23.46 -1.30 -9.02
CA GLY A 134 24.30 -0.15 -9.40
C GLY A 134 23.64 0.85 -10.33
N VAL A 135 22.36 0.65 -10.71
CA VAL A 135 21.57 1.60 -11.48
C VAL A 135 20.37 2.08 -10.67
N GLY A 136 19.52 1.19 -10.19
CA GLY A 136 18.34 1.55 -9.39
C GLY A 136 17.10 0.79 -9.81
N THR A 137 15.94 1.33 -9.44
CA THR A 137 14.62 0.74 -9.68
C THR A 137 13.75 1.66 -10.53
N LEU A 138 13.10 1.09 -11.54
CA LEU A 138 11.93 1.67 -12.22
C LEU A 138 10.65 1.02 -11.70
N ILE A 139 9.60 1.81 -11.47
CA ILE A 139 8.32 1.35 -10.91
C ILE A 139 7.18 1.94 -11.73
N ALA A 140 6.52 1.12 -12.54
CA ALA A 140 5.28 1.48 -13.22
C ALA A 140 4.07 1.22 -12.31
N ARG A 141 3.16 2.18 -12.24
CA ARG A 141 1.88 2.07 -11.54
C ARG A 141 0.77 2.59 -12.41
N TYR A 142 -0.30 1.82 -12.52
CA TYR A 142 -1.53 2.19 -13.21
C TYR A 142 -2.70 1.95 -12.26
N TRP A 143 -3.60 2.91 -12.15
CA TRP A 143 -4.86 2.79 -11.40
C TRP A 143 -6.02 2.77 -12.40
N SER A 144 -6.77 1.67 -12.43
CA SER A 144 -7.92 1.53 -13.33
C SER A 144 -9.06 2.48 -12.96
N ILE A 145 -9.08 2.96 -11.72
CA ILE A 145 -10.08 3.89 -11.21
C ILE A 145 -9.94 5.27 -11.87
N SER A 146 -8.76 5.86 -11.77
CA SER A 146 -8.49 7.19 -12.33
C SER A 146 -8.02 7.16 -13.77
N GLU A 147 -7.88 5.96 -14.36
CA GLU A 147 -7.23 5.74 -15.66
C GLU A 147 -5.86 6.45 -15.76
N ASN A 148 -5.20 6.61 -14.60
CA ASN A 148 -3.96 7.34 -14.48
C ASN A 148 -2.83 6.35 -14.18
N GLY A 149 -1.65 6.66 -14.68
CA GLY A 149 -0.45 5.92 -14.36
C GLY A 149 0.82 6.75 -14.52
N HIS A 150 1.90 6.24 -13.94
CA HIS A 150 3.22 6.83 -14.06
C HIS A 150 4.28 5.74 -13.94
N ILE A 151 5.48 6.07 -14.39
CA ILE A 151 6.69 5.33 -14.07
C ILE A 151 7.53 6.23 -13.17
N ALA A 152 7.96 5.68 -12.04
CA ALA A 152 8.85 6.36 -11.11
C ALA A 152 10.22 5.70 -11.12
N TYR A 153 11.25 6.50 -10.85
CA TYR A 153 12.62 6.03 -10.73
C TYR A 153 13.18 6.33 -9.33
N VAL A 154 13.97 5.40 -8.79
CA VAL A 154 14.78 5.60 -7.58
C VAL A 154 16.17 4.94 -7.75
N PRO A 155 17.27 5.53 -7.26
CA PRO A 155 18.62 4.99 -7.43
C PRO A 155 18.99 3.84 -6.49
N TRP A 156 18.02 3.24 -5.79
CA TRP A 156 18.20 2.08 -4.90
C TRP A 156 17.24 0.94 -5.26
N LYS A 157 17.32 -0.18 -4.54
CA LYS A 157 16.36 -1.29 -4.64
C LYS A 157 15.10 -0.95 -3.85
N ASP A 158 13.99 -0.71 -4.54
CA ASP A 158 12.75 -0.28 -3.89
C ASP A 158 12.14 -1.36 -2.99
N ARG A 159 11.42 -0.93 -1.94
CA ARG A 159 10.71 -1.80 -1.00
C ARG A 159 9.68 -2.71 -1.67
N ILE A 160 9.22 -2.41 -2.88
CA ILE A 160 8.34 -3.31 -3.65
C ILE A 160 8.93 -4.73 -3.74
N PHE A 161 10.26 -4.86 -3.81
CA PHE A 161 10.96 -6.15 -3.89
C PHE A 161 10.97 -6.95 -2.57
N LEU A 162 10.54 -6.36 -1.46
CA LEU A 162 10.30 -7.10 -0.22
C LEU A 162 9.08 -8.01 -0.37
N SER A 163 9.10 -9.17 0.30
CA SER A 163 7.93 -10.05 0.38
C SER A 163 6.78 -9.34 1.07
N SER A 164 5.68 -9.16 0.35
CA SER A 164 4.50 -8.43 0.78
C SER A 164 3.35 -9.39 1.08
N TYR A 165 2.46 -9.02 2.01
CA TYR A 165 1.23 -9.80 2.22
C TYR A 165 0.27 -9.73 1.02
N LEU A 166 0.51 -8.79 0.09
CA LEU A 166 -0.27 -8.60 -1.13
C LEU A 166 0.19 -9.49 -2.30
N ASP A 167 1.40 -10.07 -2.23
CA ASP A 167 2.00 -10.76 -3.39
C ASP A 167 1.18 -11.98 -3.86
N ASP A 168 0.62 -12.74 -2.91
CA ASP A 168 -0.19 -13.94 -3.19
C ASP A 168 -1.64 -13.81 -2.67
N MET A 169 -2.11 -12.57 -2.48
CA MET A 169 -3.42 -12.32 -1.91
C MET A 169 -4.54 -12.77 -2.86
N PRO A 170 -5.42 -13.71 -2.46
CA PRO A 170 -6.50 -14.18 -3.31
C PRO A 170 -7.52 -13.09 -3.63
N VAL A 171 -7.95 -13.01 -4.88
CA VAL A 171 -9.00 -12.08 -5.34
C VAL A 171 -10.28 -12.87 -5.65
N ILE A 172 -11.36 -12.61 -4.91
CA ILE A 172 -12.58 -13.42 -4.93
C ILE A 172 -13.79 -12.58 -5.34
N ASN A 173 -14.51 -13.03 -6.38
CA ASN A 173 -15.81 -12.46 -6.72
C ASN A 173 -16.88 -12.97 -5.75
N ALA A 174 -17.54 -12.07 -5.03
CA ALA A 174 -18.62 -12.39 -4.10
C ALA A 174 -19.66 -11.27 -4.05
N PRO A 175 -20.97 -11.56 -3.99
CA PRO A 175 -22.00 -10.53 -3.97
C PRO A 175 -21.80 -9.53 -2.82
N TYR A 176 -21.92 -8.23 -3.08
CA TYR A 176 -21.69 -7.16 -2.11
C TYR A 176 -22.51 -7.34 -0.83
N ALA A 177 -23.76 -7.79 -0.99
CA ALA A 177 -24.67 -8.09 0.12
C ALA A 177 -24.11 -9.14 1.11
N THR A 178 -23.14 -9.97 0.70
CA THR A 178 -22.50 -10.98 1.54
C THR A 178 -21.56 -10.36 2.56
N TRP A 179 -20.88 -9.26 2.21
CA TRP A 179 -19.73 -8.75 2.95
C TRP A 179 -19.83 -7.27 3.33
N LYS A 180 -20.82 -6.53 2.82
CA LYS A 180 -21.03 -5.11 3.11
C LYS A 180 -21.15 -4.80 4.61
N ASP A 181 -21.91 -5.63 5.34
CA ASP A 181 -22.24 -5.41 6.75
C ASP A 181 -21.09 -5.82 7.69
N ALA A 182 -20.02 -6.40 7.14
CA ALA A 182 -18.82 -6.80 7.87
C ALA A 182 -17.74 -5.70 7.93
N TYR A 183 -18.01 -4.50 7.39
CA TYR A 183 -17.09 -3.37 7.47
C TYR A 183 -16.81 -2.97 8.93
N CYS A 184 -15.53 -2.82 9.27
CA CYS A 184 -15.13 -2.52 10.64
C CYS A 184 -13.80 -1.76 10.81
N ALA A 185 -13.32 -1.10 9.75
CA ALA A 185 -12.03 -0.39 9.78
C ALA A 185 -12.01 0.72 10.86
N ASP A 186 -13.09 1.50 10.92
CA ASP A 186 -13.33 2.55 11.91
C ASP A 186 -13.35 1.99 13.35
N LYS A 187 -14.05 0.88 13.58
CA LYS A 187 -14.14 0.22 14.89
C LYS A 187 -12.78 -0.28 15.37
N ILE A 188 -11.98 -0.80 14.45
CA ILE A 188 -10.62 -1.25 14.70
C ILE A 188 -9.75 -0.04 15.07
N ALA A 189 -9.76 1.01 14.25
CA ALA A 189 -8.94 2.20 14.47
C ALA A 189 -9.25 2.87 15.82
N MET A 190 -10.54 3.03 16.14
CA MET A 190 -11.00 3.65 17.38
C MET A 190 -10.75 2.81 18.64
N SER A 191 -10.33 1.54 18.50
CA SER A 191 -10.04 0.69 19.66
C SER A 191 -8.70 1.03 20.33
N GLY A 192 -7.74 1.65 19.61
CA GLY A 192 -6.44 2.02 20.15
C GLY A 192 -5.69 0.85 20.80
N LYS A 193 -5.52 0.89 22.13
CA LYS A 193 -4.93 -0.21 22.93
C LYS A 193 -5.90 -1.36 23.21
N GLY A 194 -7.19 -1.14 23.03
CA GLY A 194 -8.26 -2.11 23.27
C GLY A 194 -8.43 -3.13 22.14
N VAL A 195 -9.47 -3.95 22.26
CA VAL A 195 -9.85 -4.96 21.26
C VAL A 195 -11.23 -4.62 20.69
N ALA A 196 -11.28 -4.32 19.40
CA ALA A 196 -12.53 -4.01 18.71
C ALA A 196 -13.47 -5.22 18.64
N SER A 197 -14.76 -5.02 18.88
CA SER A 197 -15.79 -6.02 18.56
C SER A 197 -16.26 -5.82 17.12
N VAL A 198 -16.04 -6.82 16.28
CA VAL A 198 -16.17 -6.68 14.82
C VAL A 198 -17.25 -7.60 14.25
N PRO A 199 -18.06 -7.14 13.29
CA PRO A 199 -18.91 -8.00 12.49
C PRO A 199 -18.08 -8.89 11.57
N THR A 200 -18.67 -10.01 11.14
CA THR A 200 -18.01 -10.96 10.23
C THR A 200 -18.95 -11.37 9.10
N PHE A 201 -18.37 -11.92 8.04
CA PHE A 201 -19.09 -12.64 6.99
C PHE A 201 -18.44 -14.00 6.74
N LYS A 202 -19.18 -14.90 6.08
CA LYS A 202 -18.69 -16.23 5.69
C LYS A 202 -18.51 -16.31 4.18
N LEU A 203 -17.38 -16.85 3.76
CA LEU A 203 -17.06 -17.09 2.35
C LEU A 203 -16.21 -18.36 2.23
N GLY A 204 -16.61 -19.29 1.37
CA GLY A 204 -15.88 -20.56 1.20
C GLY A 204 -15.68 -21.36 2.49
N GLY A 205 -16.68 -21.35 3.39
CA GLY A 205 -16.61 -22.03 4.70
C GLY A 205 -15.78 -21.32 5.76
N ARG A 206 -15.05 -20.27 5.39
CA ARG A 206 -14.19 -19.48 6.29
C ARG A 206 -14.89 -18.21 6.73
N GLU A 207 -14.45 -17.67 7.87
CA GLU A 207 -14.99 -16.45 8.45
C GLU A 207 -13.99 -15.29 8.27
N TYR A 208 -14.52 -14.12 7.92
CA TYR A 208 -13.74 -12.94 7.57
C TYR A 208 -14.31 -11.67 8.21
N VAL A 209 -13.43 -10.69 8.44
CA VAL A 209 -13.79 -9.30 8.75
C VAL A 209 -13.38 -8.41 7.57
N ARG A 210 -14.06 -7.29 7.33
CA ARG A 210 -13.70 -6.36 6.27
C ARG A 210 -13.04 -5.11 6.86
N THR A 211 -11.75 -4.91 6.59
CA THR A 211 -10.96 -3.79 7.14
C THR A 211 -10.73 -2.66 6.14
N CYS A 212 -11.14 -2.83 4.89
CA CYS A 212 -11.12 -1.76 3.89
C CYS A 212 -12.30 -1.88 2.93
N GLY A 213 -12.68 -0.78 2.32
CA GLY A 213 -13.77 -0.72 1.37
C GLY A 213 -13.69 0.48 0.45
N THR A 214 -13.93 0.27 -0.83
CA THR A 214 -14.18 1.35 -1.78
C THR A 214 -15.16 0.88 -2.85
N GLY A 215 -15.85 1.81 -3.50
CA GLY A 215 -16.74 1.52 -4.61
C GLY A 215 -16.47 2.51 -5.74
N PHE A 216 -16.35 2.00 -6.97
CA PHE A 216 -16.06 2.83 -8.13
C PHE A 216 -16.65 2.25 -9.42
N ARG A 217 -17.25 3.09 -10.27
CA ARG A 217 -17.83 2.72 -11.59
C ARG A 217 -18.69 1.44 -11.56
N GLY A 218 -19.52 1.28 -10.53
CA GLY A 218 -20.41 0.12 -10.39
C GLY A 218 -19.74 -1.16 -9.90
N MET A 219 -18.47 -1.09 -9.49
CA MET A 219 -17.75 -2.17 -8.81
C MET A 219 -17.59 -1.85 -7.33
N GLU A 220 -17.97 -2.77 -6.45
CA GLU A 220 -17.67 -2.70 -5.02
C GLU A 220 -16.44 -3.56 -4.72
N TYR A 221 -15.53 -3.05 -3.90
CA TYR A 221 -14.31 -3.73 -3.50
C TYR A 221 -14.07 -3.64 -1.99
N GLY A 222 -13.39 -4.63 -1.42
CA GLY A 222 -12.91 -4.58 -0.06
C GLY A 222 -11.74 -5.52 0.21
N ARG A 223 -10.92 -5.14 1.19
CA ARG A 223 -9.96 -6.04 1.81
C ARG A 223 -10.61 -6.72 3.00
N ALA A 224 -10.51 -8.03 3.05
CA ALA A 224 -11.03 -8.83 4.13
C ALA A 224 -9.96 -9.75 4.71
N TRP A 225 -10.05 -10.00 6.01
CA TRP A 225 -9.09 -10.80 6.75
C TRP A 225 -9.76 -12.01 7.36
N ARG A 226 -9.20 -13.18 7.10
CA ARG A 226 -9.63 -14.41 7.75
C ARG A 226 -9.37 -14.28 9.25
N VAL A 227 -10.35 -14.71 10.04
CA VAL A 227 -10.22 -14.78 11.49
C VAL A 227 -9.94 -16.21 11.95
N VAL A 228 -9.05 -16.34 12.93
CA VAL A 228 -8.80 -17.58 13.66
C VAL A 228 -8.92 -17.34 15.16
N PRO A 229 -9.34 -18.32 15.97
CA PRO A 229 -9.26 -18.22 17.43
C PRO A 229 -7.84 -17.86 17.88
N ILE A 230 -7.71 -16.99 18.88
CA ILE A 230 -6.38 -16.59 19.38
C ILE A 230 -5.57 -17.79 19.91
N ALA A 231 -6.24 -18.85 20.37
CA ALA A 231 -5.60 -20.08 20.84
C ALA A 231 -4.91 -20.87 19.72
N ASP A 232 -5.33 -20.67 18.47
CA ASP A 232 -4.78 -21.34 17.29
C ASP A 232 -3.70 -20.48 16.60
N TRP A 233 -3.48 -19.25 17.09
CA TRP A 233 -2.47 -18.33 16.55
C TRP A 233 -1.13 -18.48 17.27
N THR A 234 -0.06 -18.70 16.49
CA THR A 234 1.30 -18.90 17.02
C THR A 234 2.23 -17.71 16.78
N GLY A 235 1.76 -16.65 16.11
CA GLY A 235 2.55 -15.47 15.79
C GLY A 235 2.46 -14.37 16.84
N GLU A 236 3.09 -13.24 16.55
CA GLU A 236 2.91 -12.02 17.36
C GLU A 236 1.48 -11.50 17.26
N THR A 237 1.02 -10.90 18.35
CA THR A 237 -0.32 -10.31 18.43
C THR A 237 -0.21 -8.81 18.64
N TYR A 238 -1.12 -8.06 18.01
CA TYR A 238 -1.12 -6.62 18.08
C TYR A 238 -2.49 -6.07 18.49
N SER A 239 -2.48 -4.97 19.24
CA SER A 239 -3.56 -3.97 19.25
C SER A 239 -3.43 -3.04 18.04
N TYR A 240 -4.46 -2.23 17.76
CA TYR A 240 -4.37 -1.25 16.67
C TYR A 240 -3.21 -0.26 16.90
N GLN A 241 -3.01 0.22 18.13
CA GLN A 241 -1.89 1.13 18.40
C GLN A 241 -0.53 0.49 18.11
N THR A 242 -0.33 -0.75 18.55
CA THR A 242 0.96 -1.43 18.37
C THR A 242 1.22 -1.83 16.92
N ILE A 243 0.19 -2.20 16.16
CA ILE A 243 0.36 -2.54 14.74
C ILE A 243 0.66 -1.28 13.92
N THR A 244 -0.02 -0.17 14.20
CA THR A 244 0.27 1.12 13.57
C THR A 244 1.70 1.56 13.85
N LYS A 245 2.17 1.42 15.10
CA LYS A 245 3.58 1.67 15.42
C LYS A 245 4.54 0.82 14.59
N THR A 246 4.24 -0.46 14.35
CA THR A 246 5.11 -1.29 13.50
C THR A 246 5.10 -0.89 12.02
N TRP A 247 4.00 -0.30 11.53
CA TRP A 247 3.96 0.31 10.20
C TRP A 247 4.79 1.59 10.15
N ASP A 248 4.62 2.45 11.14
CA ASP A 248 5.31 3.75 11.23
C ASP A 248 6.82 3.57 11.48
N ASP A 249 7.22 2.53 12.21
CA ASP A 249 8.62 2.13 12.41
C ASP A 249 9.21 1.39 11.18
N GLY A 250 8.40 1.13 10.13
CA GLY A 250 8.83 0.47 8.90
C GLY A 250 9.23 -1.00 9.09
N ILE A 251 8.86 -1.61 10.22
CA ILE A 251 9.07 -3.03 10.53
C ILE A 251 8.12 -3.88 9.70
N ARG A 252 6.91 -3.37 9.43
CA ARG A 252 5.86 -4.06 8.68
C ARG A 252 5.33 -3.19 7.54
N GLU A 253 4.85 -3.86 6.50
CA GLU A 253 4.16 -3.20 5.40
C GLU A 253 2.87 -2.53 5.91
N ARG A 254 2.62 -1.28 5.50
CA ARG A 254 1.41 -0.55 5.89
C ARG A 254 0.15 -1.29 5.42
N GLY A 255 -0.80 -1.46 6.34
CA GLY A 255 -2.05 -2.19 6.08
C GLY A 255 -1.92 -3.71 6.16
N ASP A 256 -0.76 -4.25 6.51
CA ASP A 256 -0.62 -5.65 6.90
C ASP A 256 -1.20 -5.85 8.31
N ASP A 257 -2.47 -6.23 8.39
CA ASP A 257 -3.19 -6.42 9.64
C ASP A 257 -2.95 -7.81 10.28
N ARG A 258 -2.05 -8.66 9.76
CA ARG A 258 -1.81 -10.01 10.32
C ARG A 258 -1.35 -9.94 11.77
N GLY A 259 -1.97 -10.70 12.66
CA GLY A 259 -1.70 -10.67 14.09
C GLY A 259 -2.57 -9.68 14.87
N LEU A 260 -3.37 -8.83 14.21
CA LEU A 260 -4.27 -7.91 14.90
C LEU A 260 -5.35 -8.68 15.67
N VAL A 261 -5.50 -8.36 16.96
CA VAL A 261 -6.48 -9.00 17.84
C VAL A 261 -7.83 -8.30 17.73
N VAL A 262 -8.87 -9.08 17.49
CA VAL A 262 -10.26 -8.63 17.40
C VAL A 262 -11.18 -9.51 18.23
N LYS A 263 -12.40 -9.04 18.50
CA LYS A 263 -13.43 -9.80 19.20
C LYS A 263 -14.57 -10.15 18.24
N VAL A 264 -14.71 -11.42 17.92
CA VAL A 264 -15.79 -11.95 17.08
C VAL A 264 -16.81 -12.65 17.98
N ARG A 265 -18.04 -12.11 18.06
CA ARG A 265 -19.12 -12.64 18.92
C ARG A 265 -18.68 -12.92 20.38
N GLY A 266 -17.86 -12.04 20.95
CA GLY A 266 -17.38 -12.18 22.32
C GLY A 266 -16.06 -12.93 22.48
N GLN A 267 -15.63 -13.70 21.48
CA GLN A 267 -14.41 -14.49 21.50
C GLN A 267 -13.22 -13.70 20.93
N LEU A 268 -12.05 -13.85 21.56
CA LEU A 268 -10.80 -13.28 21.05
C LEU A 268 -10.31 -14.09 19.84
N CYS A 269 -10.08 -13.38 18.75
CA CYS A 269 -9.61 -13.90 17.48
C CYS A 269 -8.46 -13.03 16.95
N VAL A 270 -7.74 -13.56 15.97
CA VAL A 270 -6.62 -12.89 15.30
C VAL A 270 -6.89 -12.85 13.80
N LEU A 271 -6.49 -11.75 13.16
CA LEU A 271 -6.47 -11.63 11.69
C LEU A 271 -5.27 -12.40 11.15
N GLU A 272 -5.51 -13.41 10.32
CA GLU A 272 -4.47 -14.37 9.92
C GLU A 272 -3.97 -14.15 8.48
N SER A 273 -4.90 -14.02 7.54
CA SER A 273 -4.59 -13.92 6.11
C SER A 273 -5.58 -13.02 5.38
N ALA A 274 -5.09 -12.22 4.43
CA ALA A 274 -5.91 -11.29 3.66
C ALA A 274 -6.47 -11.95 2.39
N ILE A 275 -7.63 -11.47 1.97
CA ILE A 275 -8.21 -11.67 0.64
C ILE A 275 -8.72 -10.31 0.13
N GLU A 276 -8.81 -10.18 -1.19
CA GLU A 276 -9.64 -9.16 -1.83
C GLU A 276 -11.00 -9.77 -2.18
N VAL A 277 -12.07 -9.04 -1.88
CA VAL A 277 -13.42 -9.36 -2.32
C VAL A 277 -13.95 -8.26 -3.21
N TYR A 278 -14.63 -8.64 -4.29
CA TYR A 278 -15.23 -7.68 -5.20
C TYR A 278 -16.58 -8.15 -5.75
N ASP A 279 -17.43 -7.19 -6.11
CA ASP A 279 -18.67 -7.41 -6.84
C ASP A 279 -18.75 -6.44 -8.03
N GLU A 280 -18.88 -6.99 -9.24
CA GLU A 280 -19.09 -6.23 -10.48
C GLU A 280 -20.57 -5.93 -10.73
N ARG A 281 -21.48 -6.52 -9.94
CA ARG A 281 -22.91 -6.23 -10.03
C ARG A 281 -23.25 -5.10 -9.08
N PRO A 282 -23.70 -3.94 -9.59
CA PRO A 282 -24.19 -2.90 -8.72
C PRO A 282 -25.33 -3.42 -7.83
N SER A 283 -25.27 -3.06 -6.54
CA SER A 283 -26.46 -3.03 -5.69
C SER A 283 -27.51 -2.17 -6.40
N ALA A 284 -28.59 -2.77 -6.92
CA ALA A 284 -29.63 -2.09 -7.71
C ALA A 284 -30.29 -0.90 -6.98
N THR A 285 -30.09 -0.80 -5.67
CA THR A 285 -30.63 0.25 -4.81
C THR A 285 -29.62 1.38 -4.54
N ASP A 286 -28.31 1.08 -4.52
CA ASP A 286 -27.26 2.08 -4.29
C ASP A 286 -26.67 2.64 -5.59
N SER A 287 -26.78 1.91 -6.70
CA SER A 287 -26.11 2.28 -7.95
C SER A 287 -26.75 3.45 -8.66
N ILE A 288 -28.07 3.64 -8.57
CA ILE A 288 -28.73 4.80 -9.21
C ILE A 288 -28.38 6.07 -8.43
N ALA A 289 -28.41 6.02 -7.09
CA ALA A 289 -28.05 7.16 -6.25
C ALA A 289 -26.56 7.54 -6.40
N ARG A 290 -25.65 6.54 -6.44
CA ARG A 290 -24.22 6.76 -6.71
C ARG A 290 -23.94 7.23 -8.13
N LEU A 291 -24.51 6.61 -9.16
CA LEU A 291 -24.33 7.05 -10.55
C LEU A 291 -24.87 8.48 -10.78
N LEU A 292 -25.91 8.89 -10.05
CA LEU A 292 -26.41 10.26 -10.08
C LEU A 292 -25.52 11.24 -9.29
N ALA A 293 -24.85 10.78 -8.22
CA ALA A 293 -23.88 11.56 -7.47
C ALA A 293 -22.54 11.71 -8.22
N ASP A 294 -22.01 10.63 -8.80
CA ASP A 294 -20.80 10.65 -9.61
C ASP A 294 -20.97 11.57 -10.83
N ARG A 295 -22.15 11.54 -11.48
CA ARG A 295 -22.49 12.47 -12.57
C ARG A 295 -22.67 13.92 -12.11
N ALA A 296 -23.00 14.15 -10.84
CA ALA A 296 -23.07 15.50 -10.27
C ALA A 296 -21.67 16.03 -9.91
N ASN A 297 -20.77 15.15 -9.46
CA ASN A 297 -19.37 15.49 -9.12
C ASN A 297 -18.46 15.64 -10.36
N GLU A 298 -18.77 15.01 -11.50
CA GLU A 298 -18.08 15.25 -12.78
C GLU A 298 -18.16 16.71 -13.28
N VAL A 299 -18.95 17.57 -12.61
CA VAL A 299 -19.09 19.00 -12.95
C VAL A 299 -18.40 19.92 -11.91
N GLU A 300 -17.89 19.41 -10.78
CA GLU A 300 -17.38 20.26 -9.68
C GLU A 300 -16.03 19.84 -9.03
N ASP A 301 -15.33 18.78 -9.45
CA ASP A 301 -14.06 18.35 -8.81
C ASP A 301 -12.78 18.68 -9.62
N ASP A 302 -12.58 19.96 -9.95
CA ASP A 302 -11.26 20.50 -10.38
C ASP A 302 -10.42 21.02 -9.18
N GLU A 303 -10.84 20.81 -7.92
CA GLU A 303 -10.14 21.36 -6.76
C GLU A 303 -10.22 20.45 -5.50
N TYR A 304 -9.04 20.05 -4.99
CA TYR A 304 -8.72 19.52 -3.62
C TYR A 304 -9.00 18.02 -3.30
N CYS A 305 -8.20 17.27 -2.51
CA CYS A 305 -7.10 17.57 -1.57
C CYS A 305 -5.94 16.57 -1.71
N ASP A 306 -4.72 17.12 -1.70
CA ASP A 306 -3.45 16.46 -1.37
C ASP A 306 -3.35 16.39 0.17
N ASP A 307 -3.74 15.27 0.77
CA ASP A 307 -3.60 15.03 2.23
C ASP A 307 -2.23 14.41 2.57
N GLU A 308 -1.14 14.97 2.03
CA GLU A 308 0.18 14.87 2.65
C GLU A 308 0.38 16.14 3.49
N VAL A 309 -0.28 16.19 4.65
CA VAL A 309 0.10 17.13 5.70
C VAL A 309 1.30 16.51 6.41
N ASP A 310 2.49 16.87 5.93
CA ASP A 310 3.73 16.82 6.71
C ASP A 310 3.58 17.77 7.90
N ASP A 311 3.13 17.23 9.04
CA ASP A 311 3.16 17.94 10.32
C ASP A 311 4.48 17.62 11.05
N ASP A 312 5.56 18.23 10.55
CA ASP A 312 6.82 18.38 11.27
C ASP A 312 7.25 19.85 11.20
N THR A 313 6.61 20.69 12.03
CA THR A 313 7.21 21.96 12.47
C THR A 313 7.24 22.00 14.00
N ASP A 314 8.26 21.35 14.54
CA ASP A 314 8.83 21.63 15.86
C ASP A 314 9.86 22.75 15.68
N ASP A 315 9.41 24.01 15.80
CA ASP A 315 10.30 25.14 16.06
C ASP A 315 10.04 25.60 17.50
N SER A 316 10.84 25.04 18.41
CA SER A 316 11.11 25.63 19.71
C SER A 316 12.09 26.80 19.57
N ASP A 317 11.99 27.73 20.53
CA ASP A 317 12.98 28.72 20.95
C ASP A 317 12.91 30.09 20.22
N GLU A 318 12.88 31.26 20.86
CA GLU A 318 13.18 31.63 22.25
C GLU A 318 12.73 33.09 22.50
N GLU A 319 12.15 33.31 23.69
CA GLU A 319 12.38 34.38 24.68
C GLU A 319 12.25 35.91 24.42
N ASP A 320 11.99 36.57 25.57
CA ASP A 320 12.06 37.99 25.93
C ASP A 320 10.87 38.89 25.55
N THR A 321 10.17 39.58 26.46
CA THR A 321 10.43 40.03 27.84
C THR A 321 9.07 40.46 28.43
N LEU A 322 8.86 40.33 29.74
CA LEU A 322 8.09 41.32 30.50
C LEU A 322 8.38 41.15 32.01
N GLU A 323 9.28 42.00 32.46
CA GLU A 323 9.56 42.24 33.88
C GLU A 323 8.29 42.66 34.64
N ALA A 324 8.34 42.31 35.93
CA ALA A 324 7.52 42.77 37.03
C ALA A 324 6.98 44.21 36.93
N HIS A 325 5.76 44.44 37.40
CA HIS A 325 5.50 45.16 38.66
C HIS A 325 3.98 45.44 38.84
N TYR A 326 3.48 45.03 40.01
CA TYR A 326 2.46 45.70 40.83
C TYR A 326 1.13 46.15 40.20
N ALA A 327 0.04 45.47 40.59
CA ALA A 327 -0.97 45.98 41.55
C ALA A 327 -2.08 44.94 41.75
#